data_AF-T0YXG6-F1
#
_entry.id   AF-T0YXG6-F1
#
_cell.length_a   1.000
_cell.length_b   1.000
_cell.length_c   1.000
_cell.angle_alpha   90.00
_cell.angle_beta   90.00
_cell.angle_gamma   90.00
#
_symmetry.space_group_name_H-M   'P 1'
#
loop_
_entity.id
_entity.type
_entity.pdbx_description
1 polymer ?
#
loop_
_entity_poly.entity_id
_entity_poly.type
_entity_poly.pdbx_seq_one_letter_code
_entity_poly.pdbx_strand_id
1 'polypeptide(L)'
;MLTIERRVQGVLLGMFVALLVAIATAFAFTRYMATTAGWVSHTHAVMTTIETARTDIAHALSDTRAYVITGDTAFLAVKNRKVADLLQQLARLHRMTSDNATEQAHIRTLTALVGVWRARLGDVARARTVQGFAAAAALVQERYAATASEPVLGVLGDMHALEQRLLLRRRAKEERLRHIVVALFAVLGCFALILSLIVY
;
A
#
# COMPACT_ATOMS: atom_id res chain seq x y z
N MET A 1 49.25 7.57 -43.74
CA MET A 1 48.86 8.55 -42.71
C MET A 1 47.35 8.78 -42.67
N LEU A 2 46.69 9.20 -43.77
CA LEU A 2 45.23 9.45 -43.85
C LEU A 2 44.30 8.29 -43.43
N THR A 3 44.75 7.03 -43.52
CA THR A 3 43.96 5.85 -43.12
C THR A 3 43.95 5.59 -41.62
N ILE A 4 44.99 6.01 -40.89
CA ILE A 4 45.10 5.83 -39.43
C ILE A 4 44.23 6.86 -38.72
N GLU A 5 44.27 8.12 -39.15
CA GLU A 5 43.43 9.20 -38.60
C GLU A 5 41.93 8.90 -38.73
N ARG A 6 41.50 8.40 -39.90
CA ARG A 6 40.09 7.99 -40.11
C ARG A 6 39.65 6.85 -39.19
N ARG A 7 40.52 5.91 -38.85
CA ARG A 7 40.22 4.81 -37.90
C ARG A 7 40.10 5.33 -36.47
N VAL A 8 41.01 6.20 -36.04
CA VAL A 8 41.00 6.81 -34.71
C VAL A 8 39.74 7.67 -34.52
N GLN A 9 39.37 8.48 -35.52
CA GLN A 9 38.15 9.29 -35.48
C GLN A 9 36.88 8.43 -35.37
N GLY A 10 36.82 7.30 -36.07
CA GLY A 10 35.71 6.35 -35.97
C GLY A 10 35.56 5.73 -34.58
N VAL A 11 36.69 5.36 -33.95
CA VAL A 11 36.69 4.81 -32.58
C VAL A 11 36.29 5.87 -31.55
N LEU A 12 36.81 7.09 -31.64
CA LEU A 12 36.45 8.19 -30.75
C LEU A 12 34.95 8.54 -30.86
N LEU A 13 34.41 8.57 -32.08
CA LEU A 13 32.98 8.78 -32.31
C LEU A 13 32.15 7.63 -31.71
N GLY A 14 32.58 6.38 -31.90
CA GLY A 14 31.92 5.21 -31.31
C GLY A 14 31.90 5.24 -29.78
N MET A 15 33.03 5.59 -29.15
CA MET A 15 33.12 5.78 -27.70
C MET A 15 32.25 6.93 -27.21
N PHE A 16 32.22 8.05 -27.93
CA PHE A 16 31.39 9.19 -27.59
C PHE A 16 29.91 8.86 -27.65
N VAL A 17 29.46 8.16 -28.71
CA VAL A 17 28.06 7.69 -28.82
C VAL A 17 27.74 6.68 -27.72
N ALA A 18 28.62 5.73 -27.44
CA ALA A 18 28.43 4.76 -26.34
C ALA A 18 28.30 5.46 -24.98
N LEU A 19 29.10 6.50 -24.73
CA LEU A 19 29.04 7.32 -23.53
C LEU A 19 27.70 8.09 -23.44
N LEU A 20 27.23 8.69 -24.53
CA LEU A 20 25.94 9.39 -24.55
C LEU A 20 24.77 8.44 -24.27
N VAL A 21 24.78 7.23 -24.86
CA VAL A 21 23.78 6.20 -24.60
C VAL A 21 23.81 5.75 -23.14
N ALA A 22 25.01 5.52 -22.58
CA ALA A 22 25.22 5.20 -21.17
C ALA A 22 24.62 6.29 -20.25
N ILE A 23 24.93 7.56 -20.49
CA ILE A 23 24.42 8.69 -19.70
C ILE A 23 22.89 8.80 -19.82
N ALA A 24 22.34 8.74 -21.04
CA ALA A 24 20.91 8.83 -21.27
C ALA A 24 20.14 7.70 -20.54
N THR A 25 20.69 6.47 -20.58
CA THR A 25 20.09 5.32 -19.92
C THR A 25 20.19 5.42 -18.40
N ALA A 26 21.34 5.83 -17.87
CA ALA A 26 21.52 6.09 -16.43
C ALA A 26 20.49 7.11 -15.94
N PHE A 27 20.36 8.24 -16.64
CA PHE A 27 19.43 9.30 -16.27
C PHE A 27 17.97 8.83 -16.29
N ALA A 28 17.56 8.12 -17.34
CA ALA A 28 16.22 7.56 -17.44
C ALA A 28 15.92 6.55 -16.31
N PHE A 29 16.88 5.68 -16.00
CA PHE A 29 16.76 4.71 -14.92
C PHE A 29 16.64 5.39 -13.54
N THR A 30 17.49 6.37 -13.24
CA THR A 30 17.42 7.15 -11.99
C THR A 30 16.07 7.86 -11.83
N ARG A 31 15.55 8.47 -12.91
CA ARG A 31 14.22 9.10 -12.89
C ARG A 31 13.11 8.08 -12.62
N TYR A 32 13.17 6.92 -13.26
CA TYR A 32 12.22 5.84 -13.03
C TYR A 32 12.26 5.33 -11.58
N MET A 33 13.45 5.16 -11.00
CA MET A 33 13.64 4.78 -9.59
C MET A 33 13.04 5.80 -8.63
N ALA A 34 13.28 7.10 -8.85
CA ALA A 34 12.70 8.16 -8.02
C ALA A 34 11.16 8.14 -8.03
N THR A 35 10.55 7.98 -9.21
CA THR A 35 9.08 7.86 -9.32
C THR A 35 8.56 6.58 -8.66
N THR A 36 9.26 5.46 -8.81
CA THR A 36 8.88 4.17 -8.22
C THR A 36 8.94 4.21 -6.69
N ALA A 37 9.96 4.86 -6.12
CA ALA A 37 10.08 5.06 -4.68
C ALA A 37 8.87 5.83 -4.09
N GLY A 38 8.38 6.85 -4.80
CA GLY A 38 7.15 7.56 -4.43
C GLY A 38 5.93 6.63 -4.37
N TRP A 39 5.76 5.77 -5.38
CA TRP A 39 4.68 4.78 -5.41
C TRP A 39 4.80 3.70 -4.33
N VAL A 40 6.02 3.26 -4.02
CA VAL A 40 6.27 2.30 -2.93
C VAL A 40 5.90 2.91 -1.58
N SER A 41 6.33 4.15 -1.33
CA SER A 41 5.96 4.90 -0.12
C SER A 41 4.44 5.08 -0.02
N HIS A 42 3.79 5.42 -1.14
CA HIS A 42 2.33 5.54 -1.19
C HIS A 42 1.62 4.23 -0.83
N THR A 43 1.99 3.10 -1.44
CA THR A 43 1.40 1.79 -1.12
C THR A 43 1.61 1.42 0.35
N HIS A 44 2.79 1.69 0.93
CA HIS A 44 2.99 1.48 2.37
C HIS A 44 2.07 2.38 3.22
N ALA A 45 1.87 3.64 2.84
CA ALA A 45 0.95 4.53 3.54
C ALA A 45 -0.51 4.04 3.47
N VAL A 46 -0.94 3.49 2.32
CA VAL A 46 -2.27 2.85 2.19
C VAL A 46 -2.37 1.64 3.12
N MET A 47 -1.40 0.73 3.08
CA MET A 47 -1.37 -0.46 3.94
C MET A 47 -1.39 -0.10 5.43
N THR A 48 -0.60 0.88 5.87
CA THR A 48 -0.61 1.35 7.27
C THR A 48 -1.97 1.92 7.66
N THR A 49 -2.65 2.61 6.74
CA THR A 49 -3.98 3.17 6.98
C THR A 49 -5.02 2.04 7.11
N ILE A 50 -4.92 0.99 6.29
CA ILE A 50 -5.74 -0.23 6.39
C ILE A 50 -5.52 -0.93 7.74
N GLU A 51 -4.27 -1.14 8.16
CA GLU A 51 -3.96 -1.78 9.44
C GLU A 51 -4.46 -0.95 10.63
N THR A 52 -4.32 0.37 10.57
CA THR A 52 -4.89 1.27 11.60
C THR A 52 -6.41 1.11 11.71
N ALA A 53 -7.10 1.01 10.58
CA ALA A 53 -8.55 0.76 10.56
C ALA A 53 -8.90 -0.60 11.19
N ARG A 54 -8.12 -1.66 10.93
CA ARG A 54 -8.30 -2.97 11.58
C ARG A 54 -8.13 -2.87 13.10
N THR A 55 -7.12 -2.15 13.56
CA THR A 55 -6.87 -1.92 15.00
C THR A 55 -8.02 -1.16 15.66
N ASP A 56 -8.53 -0.10 15.03
CA ASP A 56 -9.65 0.68 15.58
C ASP A 56 -10.93 -0.15 15.69
N ILE A 57 -11.20 -1.06 14.74
CA ILE A 57 -12.31 -2.03 14.83
C ILE A 57 -12.14 -2.95 16.04
N ALA A 58 -10.95 -3.53 16.22
CA ALA A 58 -10.66 -4.44 17.32
C ALA A 58 -10.78 -3.73 18.69
N HIS A 59 -10.26 -2.51 18.80
CA HIS A 59 -10.35 -1.71 20.02
C HIS A 59 -11.80 -1.30 20.32
N ALA A 60 -12.57 -0.85 19.33
CA ALA A 60 -13.98 -0.52 19.54
C ALA A 60 -14.80 -1.74 20.03
N LEU A 61 -14.51 -2.94 19.53
CA LEU A 61 -15.11 -4.18 20.03
C LEU A 61 -14.71 -4.46 21.48
N SER A 62 -13.42 -4.33 21.79
CA SER A 62 -12.88 -4.52 23.14
C SER A 62 -13.53 -3.56 24.14
N ASP A 63 -13.60 -2.27 23.81
CA ASP A 63 -14.21 -1.23 24.64
C ASP A 63 -15.72 -1.46 24.80
N THR A 64 -16.40 -1.93 23.75
CA THR A 64 -17.82 -2.31 23.87
C THR A 64 -18.00 -3.44 24.88
N ARG A 65 -17.13 -4.47 24.85
CA ARG A 65 -17.20 -5.57 25.82
C ARG A 65 -16.85 -5.10 27.24
N ALA A 66 -15.86 -4.23 27.37
CA ALA A 66 -15.48 -3.64 28.66
C ALA A 66 -16.65 -2.83 29.26
N TYR A 67 -17.36 -2.05 28.44
CA TYR A 67 -18.58 -1.37 28.86
C TYR A 67 -19.68 -2.34 29.28
N VAL A 68 -19.91 -3.41 28.50
CA VAL A 68 -20.90 -4.42 28.87
C VAL A 68 -20.56 -5.04 30.24
N ILE A 69 -19.30 -5.40 30.47
CA ILE A 69 -18.86 -6.01 31.74
C ILE A 69 -18.99 -5.03 32.90
N THR A 70 -18.41 -3.84 32.78
CA THR A 70 -18.24 -2.90 33.89
C THR A 70 -19.41 -1.96 34.11
N GLY A 71 -20.15 -1.62 33.04
CA GLY A 71 -21.11 -0.52 33.03
C GLY A 71 -20.48 0.88 32.99
N ASP A 72 -19.15 1.00 32.95
CA ASP A 72 -18.47 2.29 32.95
C ASP A 72 -18.55 2.99 31.59
N THR A 73 -19.26 4.12 31.57
CA THR A 73 -19.49 4.94 30.37
C THR A 73 -18.20 5.50 29.75
N ALA A 74 -17.07 5.52 30.46
CA ALA A 74 -15.78 5.90 29.90
C ALA A 74 -15.42 5.03 28.68
N PHE A 75 -15.70 3.72 28.73
CA PHE A 75 -15.48 2.81 27.61
C PHE A 75 -16.37 3.14 26.40
N LEU A 76 -17.59 3.67 26.59
CA LEU A 76 -18.43 4.12 25.48
C LEU A 76 -17.83 5.35 24.77
N ALA A 77 -17.23 6.26 25.53
CA ALA A 77 -16.57 7.44 24.98
C ALA A 77 -15.35 7.03 24.12
N VAL A 78 -14.51 6.11 24.61
CA VAL A 78 -13.38 5.57 23.83
C VAL A 78 -13.86 4.86 22.57
N LYS A 79 -14.85 3.96 22.69
CA LYS A 79 -15.47 3.28 21.54
C LYS A 79 -15.99 4.27 20.49
N ASN A 80 -16.69 5.33 20.90
CA ASN A 80 -17.22 6.34 19.98
C ASN A 80 -16.10 7.08 19.25
N ARG A 81 -15.01 7.42 19.95
CA ARG A 81 -13.82 8.02 19.35
C ARG A 81 -13.19 7.09 18.31
N LYS A 82 -13.07 5.79 18.62
CA LYS A 82 -12.54 4.78 17.68
C LYS A 82 -13.38 4.60 16.44
N VAL A 83 -14.70 4.66 16.57
CA VAL A 83 -15.59 4.67 15.40
C VAL A 83 -15.38 5.94 14.55
N ALA A 84 -15.18 7.10 15.18
CA ALA A 84 -14.90 8.34 14.46
C ALA A 84 -13.53 8.30 13.74
N ASP A 85 -12.49 7.81 14.41
CA ASP A 85 -11.16 7.61 13.84
C ASP A 85 -11.22 6.67 12.62
N LEU A 86 -11.93 5.55 12.74
CA LEU A 86 -12.16 4.61 11.64
C LEU A 86 -12.80 5.30 10.41
N LEU A 87 -13.84 6.11 10.62
CA LEU A 87 -14.50 6.86 9.53
C LEU A 87 -13.56 7.87 8.86
N GLN A 88 -12.64 8.47 9.62
CA GLN A 88 -11.60 9.32 9.05
C GLN A 88 -10.60 8.51 8.22
N GLN A 89 -10.20 7.31 8.68
CA GLN A 89 -9.32 6.43 7.90
C GLN A 89 -9.98 5.99 6.59
N LEU A 90 -11.29 5.66 6.61
CA LEU A 90 -12.07 5.36 5.40
C LEU A 90 -12.04 6.51 4.39
N ALA A 91 -12.29 7.74 4.86
CA ALA A 91 -12.24 8.92 4.01
C ALA A 91 -10.82 9.19 3.47
N ARG A 92 -9.79 8.89 4.26
CA ARG A 92 -8.39 8.99 3.85
C ARG A 92 -8.06 7.95 2.78
N LEU A 93 -8.45 6.69 2.97
CA LEU A 93 -8.28 5.61 1.98
C LEU A 93 -8.96 6.00 0.66
N HIS A 94 -10.20 6.51 0.72
CA HIS A 94 -10.91 7.00 -0.45
C HIS A 94 -10.13 8.05 -1.25
N ARG A 95 -9.46 9.00 -0.59
CA ARG A 95 -8.64 10.01 -1.28
C ARG A 95 -7.35 9.41 -1.83
N MET A 96 -6.69 8.56 -1.05
CA MET A 96 -5.40 7.97 -1.42
C MET A 96 -5.51 7.04 -2.62
N THR A 97 -6.60 6.30 -2.77
CA THR A 97 -6.80 5.31 -3.85
C THR A 97 -7.73 5.82 -4.96
N SER A 98 -7.80 7.15 -5.15
CA SER A 98 -8.72 7.77 -6.12
C SER A 98 -8.46 7.37 -7.58
N ASP A 99 -7.25 6.90 -7.87
CA ASP A 99 -6.80 6.41 -9.17
C ASP A 99 -7.11 4.91 -9.41
N ASN A 100 -7.65 4.20 -8.41
CA ASN A 100 -7.85 2.75 -8.46
C ASN A 100 -9.33 2.37 -8.28
N ALA A 101 -10.00 2.05 -9.39
CA ALA A 101 -11.43 1.70 -9.41
C ALA A 101 -11.78 0.49 -8.52
N THR A 102 -10.87 -0.50 -8.39
CA THR A 102 -11.07 -1.67 -7.54
C THR A 102 -11.04 -1.29 -6.06
N GLU A 103 -10.06 -0.48 -5.65
CA GLU A 103 -9.99 0.04 -4.28
C GLU A 103 -11.21 0.91 -3.95
N GLN A 104 -11.65 1.76 -4.89
CA GLN A 104 -12.88 2.55 -4.72
C GLN A 104 -14.12 1.67 -4.52
N ALA A 105 -14.20 0.53 -5.21
CA ALA A 105 -15.28 -0.44 -5.01
C ALA A 105 -15.21 -1.08 -3.62
N HIS A 106 -14.02 -1.48 -3.16
CA HIS A 106 -13.82 -1.99 -1.81
C HIS A 106 -14.23 -0.96 -0.74
N ILE A 107 -13.83 0.31 -0.90
CA ILE A 107 -14.16 1.37 0.05
C ILE A 107 -15.67 1.63 0.13
N ARG A 108 -16.40 1.58 -0.99
CA ARG A 108 -17.87 1.69 -0.97
C ARG A 108 -18.50 0.56 -0.17
N THR A 109 -18.09 -0.68 -0.43
CA THR A 109 -18.56 -1.86 0.31
C THR A 109 -18.21 -1.75 1.79
N LEU A 110 -16.97 -1.38 2.10
CA LEU A 110 -16.46 -1.21 3.45
C LEU A 110 -17.25 -0.14 4.21
N THR A 111 -17.56 0.99 3.59
CA THR A 111 -18.34 2.08 4.19
C THR A 111 -19.73 1.62 4.60
N ALA A 112 -20.41 0.85 3.73
CA ALA A 112 -21.71 0.27 4.06
C ALA A 112 -21.62 -0.73 5.22
N LEU A 113 -20.64 -1.65 5.18
CA LEU A 113 -20.43 -2.65 6.22
C LEU A 113 -20.08 -2.03 7.58
N VAL A 114 -19.24 -0.98 7.59
CA VAL A 114 -18.92 -0.21 8.81
C VAL A 114 -20.15 0.47 9.37
N GLY A 115 -21.05 0.96 8.51
CA GLY A 115 -22.36 1.49 8.91
C GLY A 115 -23.22 0.46 9.66
N VAL A 116 -23.26 -0.78 9.17
CA VAL A 116 -23.97 -1.88 9.84
C VAL A 116 -23.28 -2.26 11.14
N TRP A 117 -21.95 -2.45 11.11
CA TRP A 117 -21.17 -2.84 12.28
C TRP A 117 -21.30 -1.84 13.44
N ARG A 118 -21.18 -0.53 13.18
CA ARG A 118 -21.31 0.48 14.23
C ARG A 118 -22.73 0.54 14.82
N ALA A 119 -23.76 0.29 14.02
CA ALA A 119 -25.14 0.24 14.50
C ALA A 119 -25.32 -0.91 15.48
N ARG A 120 -24.79 -2.09 15.14
CA ARG A 120 -24.78 -3.27 16.01
C ARG A 120 -24.07 -3.03 17.35
N LEU A 121 -22.92 -2.33 17.34
CA LEU A 121 -22.26 -1.91 18.59
C LEU A 121 -23.11 -0.95 19.42
N GLY A 122 -23.85 -0.05 18.75
CA GLY A 122 -24.81 0.83 19.37
C GLY A 122 -25.96 0.07 20.04
N ASP A 123 -26.46 -0.99 19.40
CA ASP A 123 -27.54 -1.82 19.94
C ASP A 123 -27.10 -2.56 21.22
N VAL A 124 -25.87 -3.08 21.25
CA VAL A 124 -25.28 -3.69 22.46
C VAL A 124 -25.16 -2.68 23.60
N ALA A 125 -24.64 -1.48 23.30
CA ALA A 125 -24.54 -0.42 24.29
C ALA A 125 -25.90 0.00 24.84
N ARG A 126 -26.90 0.16 23.96
CA ARG A 126 -28.28 0.51 24.35
C ARG A 126 -28.93 -0.59 25.20
N ALA A 127 -28.74 -1.86 24.84
CA ALA A 127 -29.24 -2.98 25.65
C ALA A 127 -28.65 -2.96 27.06
N ARG A 128 -27.36 -2.61 27.20
CA ARG A 128 -26.73 -2.49 28.53
C ARG A 128 -27.38 -1.40 29.37
N THR A 129 -27.69 -0.25 28.77
CA THR A 129 -28.33 0.90 29.45
C THR A 129 -29.79 0.63 29.80
N VAL A 130 -30.57 0.06 28.88
CA VAL A 130 -32.03 -0.07 29.00
C VAL A 130 -32.46 -1.36 29.70
N GLN A 131 -31.78 -2.48 29.39
CA GLN A 131 -32.19 -3.83 29.78
C GLN A 131 -31.20 -4.48 30.76
N GLY A 132 -30.05 -3.85 31.02
CA GLY A 132 -29.05 -4.32 31.96
C GLY A 132 -28.04 -5.30 31.36
N PHE A 133 -27.23 -5.90 32.24
CA PHE A 133 -26.07 -6.72 31.86
C PHE A 133 -26.46 -7.93 31.02
N ALA A 134 -27.43 -8.73 31.50
CA ALA A 134 -27.77 -10.02 30.91
C ALA A 134 -28.20 -9.88 29.45
N ALA A 135 -29.02 -8.87 29.13
CA ALA A 135 -29.46 -8.60 27.77
C ALA A 135 -28.29 -8.20 26.85
N ALA A 136 -27.41 -7.31 27.30
CA ALA A 136 -26.24 -6.91 26.53
C ALA A 136 -25.23 -8.05 26.34
N ALA A 137 -25.04 -8.88 27.37
CA ALA A 137 -24.19 -10.05 27.32
C ALA A 137 -24.73 -11.10 26.33
N ALA A 138 -26.04 -11.31 26.30
CA ALA A 138 -26.69 -12.20 25.32
C ALA A 138 -26.42 -11.73 23.88
N LEU A 139 -26.58 -10.43 23.60
CA LEU A 139 -26.25 -9.87 22.29
C LEU A 139 -24.78 -10.08 21.93
N VAL A 140 -23.85 -9.90 22.87
CA VAL A 140 -22.42 -10.18 22.60
C VAL A 140 -22.16 -11.67 22.36
N GLN A 141 -22.81 -12.56 23.13
CA GLN A 141 -22.66 -14.01 23.07
C GLN A 141 -23.24 -14.65 21.82
N GLU A 142 -24.31 -14.09 21.23
CA GLU A 142 -24.96 -14.59 20.00
C GLU A 142 -24.08 -14.48 18.74
N ARG A 143 -22.75 -14.43 18.90
CA ARG A 143 -21.76 -14.07 17.89
C ARG A 143 -22.03 -12.74 17.19
N TYR A 144 -23.00 -11.95 17.65
CA TYR A 144 -23.50 -10.76 16.97
C TYR A 144 -22.38 -9.74 16.72
N ALA A 145 -21.55 -9.47 17.73
CA ALA A 145 -20.42 -8.55 17.62
C ALA A 145 -19.23 -9.15 16.83
N ALA A 146 -18.99 -10.46 16.94
CA ALA A 146 -17.90 -11.14 16.23
C ALA A 146 -18.18 -11.25 14.72
N THR A 147 -19.36 -11.75 14.35
CA THR A 147 -19.82 -11.83 12.93
C THR A 147 -20.07 -10.46 12.33
N ALA A 148 -20.35 -9.41 13.13
CA ALA A 148 -20.45 -8.05 12.62
C ALA A 148 -19.12 -7.51 12.07
N SER A 149 -17.98 -7.91 12.68
CA SER A 149 -16.67 -7.45 12.23
C SER A 149 -16.08 -8.29 11.09
N GLU A 150 -16.49 -9.55 10.95
CA GLU A 150 -15.93 -10.47 9.93
C GLU A 150 -16.00 -9.89 8.50
N PRO A 151 -17.15 -9.41 7.99
CA PRO A 151 -17.21 -8.81 6.66
C PRO A 151 -16.32 -7.58 6.50
N VAL A 152 -16.24 -6.73 7.53
CA VAL A 152 -15.42 -5.51 7.52
C VAL A 152 -13.93 -5.87 7.45
N LEU A 153 -13.49 -6.81 8.31
CA LEU A 153 -12.12 -7.29 8.35
C LEU A 153 -11.74 -8.08 7.10
N GLY A 154 -12.71 -8.76 6.48
CA GLY A 154 -12.57 -9.42 5.19
C GLY A 154 -12.21 -8.43 4.08
N VAL A 155 -13.03 -7.38 3.89
CA VAL A 155 -12.77 -6.36 2.87
C VAL A 155 -11.45 -5.62 3.12
N LEU A 156 -11.12 -5.29 4.38
CA LEU A 156 -9.80 -4.73 4.72
C LEU A 156 -8.65 -5.68 4.38
N GLY A 157 -8.86 -6.99 4.54
CA GLY A 157 -7.90 -8.02 4.11
C GLY A 157 -7.71 -8.06 2.60
N ASP A 158 -8.81 -7.97 1.85
CA ASP A 158 -8.78 -7.96 0.38
C ASP A 158 -8.06 -6.71 -0.17
N MET A 159 -8.32 -5.54 0.41
CA MET A 159 -7.60 -4.31 0.09
C MET A 159 -6.09 -4.44 0.40
N HIS A 160 -5.74 -4.94 1.58
CA HIS A 160 -4.34 -5.15 1.95
C HIS A 160 -3.62 -6.10 0.99
N ALA A 161 -4.28 -7.21 0.62
CA ALA A 161 -3.75 -8.17 -0.34
C ALA A 161 -3.60 -7.58 -1.75
N LEU A 162 -4.51 -6.69 -2.16
CA LEU A 162 -4.42 -5.98 -3.44
C LEU A 162 -3.19 -5.08 -3.47
N GLU A 163 -2.99 -4.24 -2.45
CA GLU A 163 -1.81 -3.38 -2.32
C GLU A 163 -0.50 -4.17 -2.28
N GLN A 164 -0.45 -5.28 -1.54
CA GLN A 164 0.71 -6.17 -1.53
C GLN A 164 1.02 -6.74 -2.91
N ARG A 165 0.02 -7.16 -3.68
CA ARG A 165 0.20 -7.66 -5.05
C ARG A 165 0.72 -6.56 -5.98
N LEU A 166 0.20 -5.33 -5.87
CA LEU A 166 0.67 -4.19 -6.64
C LEU A 166 2.13 -3.85 -6.31
N LEU A 167 2.50 -3.87 -5.03
CA LEU A 167 3.88 -3.66 -4.58
C LEU A 167 4.83 -4.71 -5.16
N LEU A 168 4.47 -5.99 -5.08
CA LEU A 168 5.29 -7.09 -5.61
C LEU A 168 5.50 -6.95 -7.13
N ARG A 169 4.46 -6.58 -7.89
CA ARG A 169 4.56 -6.32 -9.33
C ARG A 169 5.52 -5.17 -9.64
N ARG A 170 5.45 -4.07 -8.87
CA ARG A 170 6.35 -2.92 -9.03
C ARG A 170 7.81 -3.31 -8.76
N ARG A 171 8.07 -4.04 -7.66
CA ARG A 171 9.41 -4.55 -7.31
C ARG A 171 9.97 -5.48 -8.38
N ALA A 172 9.18 -6.43 -8.87
CA ALA A 172 9.62 -7.34 -9.94
C ALA A 172 9.97 -6.61 -11.24
N LYS A 173 9.23 -5.54 -11.58
CA LYS A 173 9.53 -4.70 -12.75
C LYS A 173 10.83 -3.90 -12.56
N GLU A 174 11.04 -3.33 -11.38
CA GLU A 174 12.27 -2.63 -11.01
C GLU A 174 13.50 -3.56 -11.09
N GLU A 175 13.42 -4.75 -10.52
CA GLU A 175 14.48 -5.77 -10.60
C GLU A 175 14.83 -6.14 -12.04
N ARG A 176 13.81 -6.37 -12.88
CA ARG A 176 14.01 -6.68 -14.31
C ARG A 176 14.71 -5.54 -15.04
N LEU A 177 14.28 -4.29 -14.80
CA LEU A 177 14.90 -3.12 -15.44
C LEU A 177 16.34 -2.92 -14.98
N ARG A 178 16.63 -3.15 -13.69
CA ARG A 178 17.98 -3.10 -13.15
C ARG A 178 18.90 -4.09 -13.87
N HIS A 179 18.48 -5.35 -14.04
CA HIS A 179 19.28 -6.34 -14.76
C HIS A 179 19.54 -5.96 -16.22
N ILE A 180 18.54 -5.42 -16.92
CA ILE A 180 18.69 -4.94 -18.31
C ILE A 180 19.71 -3.81 -18.38
N VAL A 181 19.63 -2.84 -17.48
CA VAL A 181 20.55 -1.70 -17.43
C VAL A 181 21.98 -2.16 -17.13
N VAL A 182 22.18 -3.04 -16.15
CA VAL A 182 23.50 -3.61 -15.83
C VAL A 182 24.08 -4.38 -17.02
N ALA A 183 23.28 -5.22 -17.69
CA ALA A 183 23.71 -5.96 -18.87
C ALA A 183 24.10 -5.02 -20.03
N LEU A 184 23.33 -3.95 -20.26
CA LEU A 184 23.65 -2.94 -21.26
C LEU A 184 24.99 -2.25 -20.97
N PHE A 185 25.24 -1.86 -19.71
CA PHE A 185 26.52 -1.26 -19.32
C PHE A 185 27.69 -2.23 -19.50
N ALA A 186 27.51 -3.52 -19.18
CA ALA A 186 28.53 -4.53 -19.42
C ALA A 186 28.84 -4.68 -20.93
N VAL A 187 27.81 -4.71 -21.79
CA VAL A 187 27.99 -4.78 -23.25
C VAL A 187 28.68 -3.53 -23.79
N LEU A 188 28.25 -2.33 -23.38
CA LEU A 188 28.90 -1.07 -23.79
C LEU A 188 30.36 -1.01 -23.32
N GLY A 189 30.66 -1.50 -22.12
CA GLY A 189 32.02 -1.61 -21.58
C GLY A 189 32.89 -2.56 -22.40
N CYS A 190 32.40 -3.78 -22.69
CA CYS A 190 33.10 -4.72 -23.57
C CYS A 190 33.32 -4.15 -24.97
N PHE A 191 32.31 -3.47 -25.53
CA PHE A 191 32.40 -2.82 -26.83
C PHE A 191 33.48 -1.73 -26.85
N ALA A 192 33.55 -0.88 -25.82
CA ALA A 192 34.60 0.14 -25.69
C ALA A 192 36.01 -0.48 -25.56
N LEU A 193 36.17 -1.58 -24.81
CA LEU A 193 37.43 -2.30 -24.71
C LEU A 193 37.88 -2.89 -26.06
N ILE A 194 36.95 -3.51 -26.81
CA ILE A 194 37.23 -4.04 -28.14
C ILE A 194 37.66 -2.92 -29.10
N LEU A 195 36.96 -1.77 -29.08
CA LEU A 195 37.34 -0.62 -29.90
C LEU A 195 38.73 -0.09 -29.54
N SER A 196 39.09 -0.05 -28.24
CA SER A 196 40.43 0.35 -27.80
C SER A 196 41.52 -0.60 -28.29
N LEU A 197 41.25 -1.91 -28.31
CA LEU A 197 42.19 -2.92 -28.82
C LEU A 197 42.39 -2.87 -30.33
N ILE A 198 41.43 -2.36 -31.10
CA ILE A 198 41.54 -2.21 -32.57
C ILE A 198 42.43 -1.01 -32.96
N VAL A 199 42.56 -0.01 -32.07
CA VAL A 199 43.39 1.18 -32.29
C VAL A 199 44.86 0.95 -31.95
N TYR A 200 45.14 0.03 -31.02
CA TYR A 200 46.48 -0.34 -30.57
C TYR A 200 47.10 -1.42 -31.47
#